data_AF-A0A7S3VJQ7-F1
#
_entry.id   AF-A0A7S3VJQ7-F1
#
_cell.length_a   1.000
_cell.length_b   1.000
_cell.length_c   1.000
_cell.angle_alpha   90.00
_cell.angle_beta   90.00
_cell.angle_gamma   90.00
#
_symmetry.space_group_name_H-M   'P 1'
#
loop_
_entity.id
_entity.type
_entity.pdbx_description
1 polymer ?
#
loop_
_entity_poly.entity_id
_entity_poly.type
_entity_poly.pdbx_seq_one_letter_code
_entity_poly.pdbx_strand_id
1 'polypeptide(L)'
;HEAFDAFFRAYLKEYQFKTVTSEGFREFFMKYFHDNPAVQQVDWDTWYYAPGNPPVTHSYDTSLSEQAYALAMKWHTADVMGIGRAPDGVSKKDIEGWSSDQIVAFLEKLGQYRSAQPMHADNTRRLVELYGLLDTKNAEIRSAFFKLALAAEDQTVLPHVLDMLATQGRMKYLRPLFRALFKSKMGK
;
A
#
# COMPACT_ATOMS: atom_id res chain seq x y z
N HIS A 1 16.88 -7.54 -17.78
CA HIS A 1 17.20 -8.01 -16.43
C HIS A 1 18.68 -8.39 -16.31
N GLU A 2 19.19 -9.31 -17.12
CA GLU A 2 20.59 -9.80 -17.02
C GLU A 2 21.68 -8.71 -17.03
N ALA A 3 21.58 -7.70 -17.91
CA ALA A 3 22.57 -6.62 -17.97
C ALA A 3 22.62 -5.78 -16.67
N PHE A 4 21.47 -5.55 -16.04
CA PHE A 4 21.38 -4.83 -14.77
C PHE A 4 21.83 -5.72 -13.60
N ASP A 5 21.57 -7.03 -13.65
CA ASP A 5 22.06 -7.97 -12.64
C ASP A 5 23.58 -8.06 -12.62
N ALA A 6 24.21 -8.06 -13.81
CA ALA A 6 25.67 -8.01 -13.95
C ALA A 6 26.25 -6.71 -13.38
N PHE A 7 25.63 -5.57 -13.70
CA PHE A 7 25.95 -4.27 -13.11
C PHE A 7 25.85 -4.30 -11.58
N PHE A 8 24.75 -4.82 -11.04
CA PHE A 8 24.52 -4.85 -9.60
C PHE A 8 25.58 -5.69 -8.88
N ARG A 9 25.98 -6.84 -9.45
CA ARG A 9 27.09 -7.64 -8.92
C ARG A 9 28.42 -6.90 -8.96
N ALA A 10 28.71 -6.20 -10.06
CA ALA A 10 29.93 -5.39 -10.20
C ALA A 10 29.96 -4.23 -9.19
N TYR A 11 28.83 -3.54 -9.01
CA TYR A 11 28.65 -2.48 -8.03
C TYR A 11 28.89 -2.96 -6.60
N LEU A 12 28.27 -4.09 -6.20
CA LEU A 12 28.47 -4.67 -4.87
C LEU A 12 29.93 -5.07 -4.62
N LYS A 13 30.62 -5.59 -5.65
CA LYS A 13 32.04 -5.95 -5.55
C LYS A 13 32.94 -4.72 -5.43
N GLU A 14 32.67 -3.66 -6.19
CA GLU A 14 33.46 -2.42 -6.17
C GLU A 14 33.38 -1.72 -4.81
N TYR A 15 32.18 -1.63 -4.25
CA TYR A 15 31.93 -0.91 -2.99
C TYR A 15 31.84 -1.82 -1.75
N GLN A 16 32.27 -3.07 -1.88
CA GLN A 16 32.32 -4.00 -0.75
C GLN A 16 33.21 -3.42 0.36
N PHE A 17 32.68 -3.35 1.59
CA PHE A 17 33.36 -2.78 2.76
C PHE A 17 33.74 -1.28 2.63
N LYS A 18 33.11 -0.55 1.70
CA LYS A 18 33.29 0.90 1.51
C LYS A 18 31.97 1.63 1.73
N THR A 19 32.06 2.94 1.96
CA THR A 19 30.91 3.86 1.86
C THR A 19 30.86 4.48 0.47
N VAL A 20 29.65 4.76 -0.03
CA VAL A 20 29.44 5.35 -1.36
C VAL A 20 28.35 6.42 -1.29
N THR A 21 28.55 7.51 -2.03
CA THR A 21 27.58 8.61 -2.17
C THR A 21 26.68 8.36 -3.38
N SER A 22 25.54 9.06 -3.47
CA SER A 22 24.68 9.01 -4.66
C SER A 22 25.43 9.41 -5.94
N GLU A 23 26.36 10.37 -5.84
CA GLU A 23 27.22 10.75 -6.97
C GLU A 23 28.21 9.63 -7.36
N GLY A 24 28.83 8.96 -6.38
CA GLY A 24 29.68 7.80 -6.66
C GLY A 24 28.93 6.65 -7.33
N PHE A 25 27.66 6.42 -6.94
CA PHE A 25 26.79 5.48 -7.66
C PHE A 25 26.54 5.94 -9.10
N ARG A 26 26.21 7.22 -9.34
CA ARG A 26 25.99 7.77 -10.69
C ARG A 26 27.22 7.58 -11.56
N GLU A 27 28.40 7.94 -11.08
CA GLU A 27 29.66 7.80 -11.81
C GLU A 27 29.93 6.35 -12.20
N PHE A 28 29.75 5.42 -11.24
CA PHE A 28 29.92 3.99 -11.51
C PHE A 28 28.90 3.47 -12.54
N PHE A 29 27.64 3.89 -12.45
CA PHE A 29 26.59 3.53 -13.40
C PHE A 29 26.89 4.04 -14.82
N MET A 30 27.24 5.32 -14.96
CA MET A 30 27.60 5.92 -16.24
C MET A 30 28.84 5.27 -16.84
N LYS A 31 29.83 4.92 -16.01
CA LYS A 31 31.04 4.20 -16.44
C LYS A 31 30.74 2.77 -16.89
N TYR A 32 29.94 2.04 -16.13
CA TYR A 32 29.62 0.64 -16.43
C TYR A 32 28.83 0.51 -17.72
N PHE A 33 27.86 1.39 -17.95
CA PHE A 33 27.02 1.39 -19.15
C PHE A 33 27.43 2.44 -20.19
N HIS A 34 28.71 2.82 -20.25
CA HIS A 34 29.20 3.85 -21.17
C HIS A 34 28.88 3.55 -22.65
N ASP A 35 28.82 2.27 -23.03
CA ASP A 35 28.46 1.81 -24.38
C ASP A 35 26.95 1.92 -24.70
N ASN A 36 26.10 2.18 -23.70
CA ASN A 36 24.65 2.28 -23.89
C ASN A 36 24.22 3.75 -24.07
N PRO A 37 23.83 4.19 -25.27
CA PRO A 37 23.47 5.58 -25.52
C PRO A 37 22.21 6.03 -24.75
N ALA A 38 21.35 5.10 -24.31
CA ALA A 38 20.16 5.43 -23.53
C ALA A 38 20.51 5.99 -22.14
N VAL A 39 21.68 5.64 -21.60
CA VAL A 39 22.15 6.09 -20.29
C VAL A 39 22.47 7.59 -20.29
N GLN A 40 22.85 8.15 -21.45
CA GLN A 40 23.09 9.58 -21.62
C GLN A 40 21.78 10.41 -21.62
N GLN A 41 20.63 9.76 -21.79
CA GLN A 41 19.31 10.42 -21.78
C GLN A 41 18.68 10.44 -20.38
N VAL A 42 19.34 9.85 -19.38
CA VAL A 42 18.84 9.83 -18.01
C VAL A 42 18.96 11.22 -17.41
N ASP A 43 17.83 11.83 -17.08
CA ASP A 43 17.75 13.10 -16.37
C ASP A 43 18.06 12.91 -14.87
N TRP A 44 19.35 12.86 -14.54
CA TRP A 44 19.83 12.64 -13.19
C TRP A 44 19.38 13.74 -12.21
N ASP A 45 19.28 14.98 -12.67
CA ASP A 45 18.93 16.10 -11.80
C ASP A 45 17.47 15.99 -11.35
N THR A 46 16.57 15.65 -12.27
CA THR A 46 15.16 15.38 -11.90
C THR A 46 15.05 14.15 -11.01
N TRP A 47 15.76 13.06 -11.31
CA TRP A 47 15.70 11.84 -10.50
C TRP A 47 16.27 12.00 -9.09
N TYR A 48 17.30 12.83 -8.88
CA TYR A 48 17.95 12.97 -7.58
C TYR A 48 17.39 14.10 -6.73
N TYR A 49 16.95 15.20 -7.35
CA TYR A 49 16.71 16.45 -6.64
C TYR A 49 15.31 17.01 -6.82
N ALA A 50 14.56 16.62 -7.85
CA ALA A 50 13.21 17.14 -8.04
C ALA A 50 12.22 16.51 -7.05
N PRO A 51 11.30 17.32 -6.47
CA PRO A 51 10.23 16.81 -5.62
C PRO A 51 9.09 16.20 -6.44
N GLY A 52 8.33 15.28 -5.84
CA GLY A 52 7.12 14.71 -6.43
C GLY A 52 7.33 13.29 -6.96
N ASN A 53 6.49 12.90 -7.93
CA ASN A 53 6.60 11.59 -8.57
C ASN A 53 7.76 11.57 -9.58
N PRO A 54 8.41 10.42 -9.79
CA PRO A 54 9.43 10.27 -10.82
C PRO A 54 8.91 10.67 -12.22
N PRO A 55 9.78 11.16 -13.12
CA PRO A 55 9.39 11.66 -14.44
C PRO A 55 8.94 10.57 -15.41
N VAL A 56 9.15 9.30 -15.06
CA VAL A 56 8.81 8.15 -15.91
C VAL A 56 7.76 7.29 -15.21
N THR A 57 6.69 6.99 -15.94
CA THR A 57 5.70 5.99 -15.54
C THR A 57 6.07 4.65 -16.16
N HIS A 58 6.35 3.65 -15.32
CA HIS A 58 6.61 2.29 -15.77
C HIS A 58 5.32 1.50 -15.91
N SER A 59 5.29 0.58 -16.88
CA SER A 59 4.26 -0.46 -16.94
C SER A 59 4.68 -1.62 -16.06
N TYR A 60 3.81 -2.02 -15.14
CA TYR A 60 4.01 -3.17 -14.26
C TYR A 60 3.01 -4.24 -14.62
N ASP A 61 3.38 -5.51 -14.42
CA ASP A 61 2.41 -6.59 -14.50
C ASP A 61 1.37 -6.43 -13.38
N THR A 62 0.12 -6.25 -13.76
CA THR A 62 -1.01 -6.01 -12.84
C THR A 62 -1.82 -7.26 -12.55
N SER A 63 -1.47 -8.42 -13.12
CA SER A 63 -2.27 -9.65 -13.07
C SER A 63 -2.78 -10.03 -11.68
N LEU A 64 -1.94 -9.94 -10.65
CA LEU A 64 -2.33 -10.26 -9.27
C LEU A 64 -3.14 -9.15 -8.57
N SER A 65 -2.90 -7.90 -8.96
CA SER A 65 -3.53 -6.72 -8.36
C SER A 65 -4.90 -6.41 -8.94
N GLU A 66 -5.17 -6.85 -10.18
CA GLU A 66 -6.44 -6.59 -10.86
C GLU A 66 -7.63 -7.15 -10.11
N GLN A 67 -7.52 -8.37 -9.58
CA GLN A 67 -8.59 -8.99 -8.78
C GLN A 67 -8.87 -8.19 -7.51
N ALA A 68 -7.80 -7.75 -6.81
CA ALA A 68 -7.90 -6.92 -5.63
C ALA A 68 -8.53 -5.55 -5.94
N TYR A 69 -8.16 -4.93 -7.06
CA TYR A 69 -8.68 -3.62 -7.47
C TYR A 69 -10.12 -3.70 -7.98
N ALA A 70 -10.48 -4.77 -8.68
CA ALA A 70 -11.85 -5.03 -9.11
C ALA A 70 -12.78 -5.21 -7.90
N LEU A 71 -12.36 -5.97 -6.89
CA LEU A 71 -13.12 -6.11 -5.65
C LEU A 71 -13.22 -4.78 -4.89
N ALA A 72 -12.13 -4.01 -4.81
CA ALA A 72 -12.14 -2.67 -4.22
C ALA A 72 -13.12 -1.73 -4.92
N MET A 73 -13.17 -1.75 -6.25
CA MET A 73 -14.11 -0.97 -7.04
C MET A 73 -15.55 -1.43 -6.78
N LYS A 74 -15.80 -2.75 -6.73
CA LYS A 74 -17.14 -3.30 -6.42
C LYS A 74 -17.67 -2.80 -5.08
N TRP A 75 -16.84 -2.85 -4.03
CA TRP A 75 -17.16 -2.33 -2.70
C TRP A 75 -17.35 -0.81 -2.67
N HIS A 76 -16.49 -0.07 -3.38
CA HIS A 76 -16.62 1.38 -3.51
C HIS A 76 -17.97 1.78 -4.13
N THR A 77 -18.29 1.21 -5.30
CA THR A 77 -19.51 1.54 -6.05
C THR A 77 -20.77 1.19 -5.28
N ALA A 78 -20.81 0.03 -4.61
CA ALA A 78 -21.96 -0.36 -3.80
C ALA A 78 -22.16 0.57 -2.60
N ASP A 79 -21.09 1.02 -1.95
CA ASP A 79 -21.22 1.95 -0.82
C ASP A 79 -21.74 3.33 -1.26
N VAL A 80 -21.29 3.83 -2.41
CA VAL A 80 -21.77 5.11 -2.98
C VAL A 80 -23.23 5.01 -3.44
N MET A 81 -23.57 4.01 -4.24
CA MET A 81 -24.90 3.90 -4.87
C MET A 81 -25.96 3.30 -3.94
N GLY A 82 -25.54 2.41 -3.04
CA GLY A 82 -26.41 1.65 -2.15
C GLY A 82 -26.63 2.28 -0.78
N ILE A 83 -26.07 3.47 -0.51
CA ILE A 83 -26.17 4.19 0.77
C ILE A 83 -25.79 3.26 1.94
N GLY A 84 -24.58 2.69 1.89
CA GLY A 84 -24.08 1.80 2.93
C GLY A 84 -24.58 0.35 2.86
N ARG A 85 -25.13 -0.08 1.72
CA ARG A 85 -25.37 -1.50 1.43
C ARG A 85 -24.13 -2.14 0.81
N ALA A 86 -23.92 -3.41 1.15
CA ALA A 86 -22.86 -4.21 0.56
C ALA A 86 -23.21 -4.59 -0.88
N PRO A 87 -22.21 -4.85 -1.75
CA PRO A 87 -22.49 -5.25 -3.13
C PRO A 87 -23.21 -6.59 -3.20
N ASP A 88 -24.11 -6.76 -4.16
CA ASP A 88 -24.77 -8.05 -4.38
C ASP A 88 -23.77 -9.14 -4.79
N GLY A 89 -24.01 -10.36 -4.29
CA GLY A 89 -23.22 -11.55 -4.63
C GLY A 89 -21.79 -11.56 -4.09
N VAL A 90 -21.41 -10.66 -3.16
CA VAL A 90 -20.14 -10.81 -2.43
C VAL A 90 -20.22 -11.96 -1.44
N SER A 91 -19.11 -12.67 -1.29
CA SER A 91 -19.02 -13.83 -0.42
C SER A 91 -17.61 -14.03 0.11
N LYS A 92 -17.44 -14.90 1.09
CA LYS A 92 -16.10 -15.24 1.62
C LYS A 92 -15.13 -15.76 0.54
N LYS A 93 -15.68 -16.29 -0.57
CA LYS A 93 -14.91 -16.82 -1.70
C LYS A 93 -14.17 -15.74 -2.50
N ASP A 94 -14.58 -14.47 -2.37
CA ASP A 94 -13.99 -13.37 -3.17
C ASP A 94 -12.49 -13.20 -2.88
N ILE A 95 -12.04 -13.56 -1.68
CA ILE A 95 -10.64 -13.49 -1.25
C ILE A 95 -10.02 -14.87 -1.00
N GLU A 96 -10.73 -15.94 -1.38
CA GLU A 96 -10.26 -17.31 -1.17
C GLU A 96 -9.02 -17.57 -2.03
N GLY A 97 -7.95 -18.06 -1.41
CA GLY A 97 -6.67 -18.28 -2.08
C GLY A 97 -5.81 -17.02 -2.28
N TRP A 98 -6.24 -15.85 -1.81
CA TRP A 98 -5.43 -14.63 -1.90
C TRP A 98 -4.26 -14.63 -0.92
N SER A 99 -3.15 -14.05 -1.35
CA SER A 99 -2.02 -13.75 -0.45
C SER A 99 -2.37 -12.59 0.49
N SER A 100 -1.60 -12.44 1.57
CA SER A 100 -1.75 -11.27 2.45
C SER A 100 -1.57 -9.95 1.71
N ASP A 101 -0.67 -9.92 0.72
CA ASP A 101 -0.37 -8.71 -0.04
C ASP A 101 -1.53 -8.33 -0.96
N GLN A 102 -2.25 -9.30 -1.53
CA GLN A 102 -3.47 -9.04 -2.30
C GLN A 102 -4.59 -8.47 -1.43
N ILE A 103 -4.78 -9.01 -0.22
CA ILE A 103 -5.77 -8.48 0.73
C ILE A 103 -5.40 -7.06 1.15
N VAL A 104 -4.12 -6.79 1.44
CA VAL A 104 -3.64 -5.44 1.74
C VAL A 104 -3.86 -4.50 0.55
N ALA A 105 -3.50 -4.91 -0.67
CA ALA A 105 -3.71 -4.13 -1.88
C ALA A 105 -5.19 -3.79 -2.11
N PHE A 106 -6.08 -4.74 -1.86
CA PHE A 106 -7.54 -4.52 -1.90
C PHE A 106 -7.98 -3.46 -0.90
N LEU A 107 -7.60 -3.60 0.37
CA LEU A 107 -7.99 -2.68 1.44
C LEU A 107 -7.42 -1.27 1.24
N GLU A 108 -6.15 -1.18 0.82
CA GLU A 108 -5.51 0.11 0.55
C GLU A 108 -6.10 0.79 -0.68
N LYS A 109 -6.43 0.03 -1.75
CA LYS A 109 -7.09 0.58 -2.92
C LYS A 109 -8.50 1.07 -2.60
N LEU A 110 -9.24 0.31 -1.80
CA LEU A 110 -10.55 0.74 -1.30
C LEU A 110 -10.44 2.02 -0.46
N GLY A 111 -9.44 2.09 0.43
CA GLY A 111 -9.14 3.30 1.19
C GLY A 111 -8.79 4.51 0.33
N GLN A 112 -8.07 4.32 -0.79
CA GLN A 112 -7.81 5.38 -1.77
C GLN A 112 -9.10 5.86 -2.43
N TYR A 113 -9.98 4.96 -2.88
CA TYR A 113 -11.27 5.35 -3.48
C TYR A 113 -12.21 6.06 -2.50
N ARG A 114 -12.02 5.84 -1.19
CA ARG A 114 -12.85 6.41 -0.11
C ARG A 114 -12.15 7.52 0.67
N SER A 115 -11.05 8.06 0.14
CA SER A 115 -10.30 9.12 0.82
C SER A 115 -11.07 10.44 0.88
N ALA A 116 -11.88 10.74 -0.14
CA ALA A 116 -12.70 11.97 -0.20
C ALA A 116 -13.99 11.85 0.62
N GLN A 117 -14.58 10.66 0.65
CA GLN A 117 -15.79 10.36 1.40
C GLN A 117 -15.62 9.02 2.12
N PRO A 118 -15.57 9.00 3.45
CA PRO A 118 -15.46 7.77 4.21
C PRO A 118 -16.57 6.77 3.89
N MET A 119 -16.29 5.47 4.04
CA MET A 119 -17.32 4.43 3.89
C MET A 119 -18.37 4.53 4.98
N HIS A 120 -19.52 3.91 4.76
CA HIS A 120 -20.50 3.70 5.81
C HIS A 120 -20.02 2.60 6.77
N ALA A 121 -20.21 2.80 8.07
CA ALA A 121 -19.82 1.84 9.10
C ALA A 121 -20.46 0.45 8.90
N ASP A 122 -21.66 0.37 8.33
CA ASP A 122 -22.31 -0.92 8.07
C ASP A 122 -21.55 -1.75 7.03
N ASN A 123 -20.95 -1.10 6.04
CA ASN A 123 -20.12 -1.78 5.06
C ASN A 123 -18.76 -2.20 5.64
N THR A 124 -18.18 -1.44 6.58
CA THR A 124 -16.97 -1.87 7.27
C THR A 124 -17.23 -3.08 8.15
N ARG A 125 -18.37 -3.13 8.83
CA ARG A 125 -18.82 -4.32 9.58
C ARG A 125 -19.04 -5.51 8.64
N ARG A 126 -19.66 -5.28 7.48
CA ARG A 126 -19.86 -6.35 6.50
C ARG A 126 -18.55 -6.91 5.95
N LEU A 127 -17.55 -6.07 5.72
CA LEU A 127 -16.20 -6.50 5.36
C LEU A 127 -15.60 -7.42 6.43
N VAL A 128 -15.77 -7.09 7.72
CA VAL A 128 -15.35 -7.95 8.83
C VAL A 128 -16.07 -9.30 8.80
N GLU A 129 -17.39 -9.30 8.69
CA GLU A 129 -18.20 -10.53 8.71
C GLU A 129 -17.85 -11.49 7.56
N LEU A 130 -17.60 -10.95 6.37
CA LEU A 130 -17.29 -11.73 5.19
C LEU A 130 -15.84 -12.22 5.18
N TYR A 131 -14.90 -11.34 5.52
CA TYR A 131 -13.48 -11.59 5.27
C TYR A 131 -12.66 -11.84 6.54
N GLY A 132 -13.27 -11.84 7.73
CA GLY A 132 -12.60 -12.18 8.99
C GLY A 132 -11.48 -11.21 9.35
N LEU A 133 -11.62 -9.93 8.99
CA LEU A 133 -10.53 -8.94 9.08
C LEU A 133 -10.12 -8.58 10.51
N LEU A 134 -10.98 -8.86 11.51
CA LEU A 134 -10.64 -8.67 12.93
C LEU A 134 -9.92 -9.88 13.54
N ASP A 135 -10.13 -11.08 12.99
CA ASP A 135 -9.58 -12.32 13.52
C ASP A 135 -8.17 -12.62 13.00
N THR A 136 -7.73 -11.89 11.97
CA THR A 136 -6.41 -12.08 11.38
C THR A 136 -5.28 -11.64 12.32
N LYS A 137 -4.21 -12.42 12.38
CA LYS A 137 -2.98 -12.06 13.11
C LYS A 137 -2.04 -11.18 12.27
N ASN A 138 -2.34 -10.98 10.99
CA ASN A 138 -1.49 -10.19 10.11
C ASN A 138 -1.64 -8.69 10.40
N ALA A 139 -0.58 -8.07 10.90
CA ALA A 139 -0.57 -6.65 11.26
C ALA A 139 -0.75 -5.71 10.06
N GLU A 140 -0.31 -6.09 8.85
CA GLU A 140 -0.48 -5.27 7.65
C GLU A 140 -1.96 -5.22 7.24
N ILE A 141 -2.66 -6.38 7.27
CA ILE A 141 -4.11 -6.45 6.99
C ILE A 141 -4.89 -5.67 8.05
N ARG A 142 -4.61 -5.90 9.35
CA ARG A 142 -5.25 -5.16 10.45
C ARG A 142 -5.04 -3.65 10.29
N SER A 143 -3.81 -3.21 10.05
CA SER A 143 -3.48 -1.80 9.86
C SER A 143 -4.18 -1.19 8.65
N ALA A 144 -4.26 -1.91 7.52
CA ALA A 144 -4.98 -1.44 6.33
C ALA A 144 -6.48 -1.29 6.61
N PHE A 145 -7.09 -2.28 7.24
CA PHE A 145 -8.52 -2.27 7.57
C PHE A 145 -8.87 -1.21 8.63
N PHE A 146 -8.09 -1.10 9.71
CA PHE A 146 -8.38 -0.13 10.77
C PHE A 146 -8.32 1.31 10.29
N LYS A 147 -7.42 1.67 9.36
CA LYS A 147 -7.43 2.99 8.70
C LYS A 147 -8.79 3.28 8.03
N LEU A 148 -9.35 2.28 7.35
CA LEU A 148 -10.63 2.38 6.66
C LEU A 148 -11.80 2.49 7.65
N ALA A 149 -11.85 1.61 8.65
CA ALA A 149 -12.93 1.55 9.64
C ALA A 149 -12.96 2.78 10.56
N LEU A 150 -11.80 3.29 10.98
CA LEU A 150 -11.73 4.52 11.76
C LEU A 150 -12.23 5.74 10.98
N ALA A 151 -11.89 5.83 9.69
CA ALA A 151 -12.42 6.89 8.83
C ALA A 151 -13.95 6.80 8.70
N ALA A 152 -14.50 5.58 8.66
CA ALA A 152 -15.93 5.30 8.60
C ALA A 152 -16.69 5.51 9.92
N GLU A 153 -16.01 5.93 10.99
CA GLU A 153 -16.59 6.08 12.34
C GLU A 153 -17.22 4.78 12.90
N ASP A 154 -16.64 3.63 12.56
CA ASP A 154 -17.11 2.34 13.06
C ASP A 154 -16.58 2.04 14.46
N GLN A 155 -17.43 2.27 15.47
CA GLN A 155 -17.07 2.08 16.87
C GLN A 155 -16.73 0.63 17.23
N THR A 156 -17.20 -0.36 16.44
CA THR A 156 -16.98 -1.77 16.73
C THR A 156 -15.50 -2.16 16.66
N VAL A 157 -14.69 -1.43 15.90
CA VAL A 157 -13.27 -1.72 15.74
C VAL A 157 -12.39 -1.13 16.83
N LEU A 158 -12.90 -0.18 17.64
CA LEU A 158 -12.09 0.58 18.61
C LEU A 158 -11.31 -0.31 19.58
N PRO A 159 -11.89 -1.35 20.23
CA PRO A 159 -11.13 -2.21 21.13
C PRO A 159 -9.94 -2.89 20.43
N HIS A 160 -10.13 -3.28 19.17
CA HIS A 160 -9.09 -3.95 18.38
C HIS A 160 -7.99 -2.99 17.90
N VAL A 161 -8.34 -1.73 17.66
CA VAL A 161 -7.36 -0.67 17.37
C VAL A 161 -6.54 -0.37 18.61
N LEU A 162 -7.17 -0.17 19.76
CA LEU A 162 -6.48 0.13 21.02
C LEU A 162 -5.54 -1.02 21.43
N ASP A 163 -6.00 -2.27 21.30
CA ASP A 163 -5.15 -3.45 21.47
C ASP A 163 -3.91 -3.41 20.57
N MET A 164 -4.08 -3.10 19.28
CA MET A 164 -2.96 -3.02 18.35
C MET A 164 -1.99 -1.87 18.70
N LEU A 165 -2.50 -0.73 19.16
CA LEU A 165 -1.69 0.41 19.59
C LEU A 165 -0.92 0.13 20.88
N ALA A 166 -1.48 -0.67 21.78
CA ALA A 166 -0.85 -1.05 23.04
C ALA A 166 0.20 -2.17 22.86
N THR A 167 -0.01 -3.08 21.91
CA THR A 167 0.82 -4.28 21.74
C THR A 167 1.95 -4.12 20.72
N GLN A 168 1.83 -3.18 19.77
CA GLN A 168 2.79 -3.01 18.68
C GLN A 168 3.57 -1.70 18.79
N GLY A 169 4.86 -1.70 18.45
CA GLY A 169 5.73 -0.51 18.47
C GLY A 169 6.06 0.08 17.08
N ARG A 170 5.64 -0.56 15.99
CA ARG A 170 6.08 -0.20 14.63
C ARG A 170 5.41 1.09 14.15
N MET A 171 6.19 2.15 13.99
CA MET A 171 5.70 3.48 13.57
C MET A 171 4.96 3.49 12.22
N LYS A 172 5.21 2.51 11.35
CA LYS A 172 4.45 2.28 10.11
C LYS A 172 2.95 2.13 10.38
N TYR A 173 2.56 1.47 11.47
CA TYR A 173 1.15 1.24 11.84
C TYR A 173 0.67 2.29 12.84
N LEU A 174 1.48 2.58 13.86
CA LEU A 174 1.08 3.47 14.95
C LEU A 174 0.78 4.88 14.47
N ARG A 175 1.67 5.52 13.69
CA ARG A 175 1.48 6.92 13.29
C ARG A 175 0.20 7.11 12.46
N PRO A 176 -0.09 6.28 11.44
CA PRO A 176 -1.35 6.42 10.71
C PRO A 176 -2.58 6.17 11.59
N LEU A 177 -2.55 5.17 12.48
CA LEU A 177 -3.69 4.83 13.33
C LEU A 177 -3.97 5.92 14.38
N PHE A 178 -2.95 6.45 15.06
CA PHE A 178 -3.11 7.59 15.96
C PHE A 178 -3.67 8.83 15.23
N ARG A 179 -3.16 9.12 14.03
CA ARG A 179 -3.69 10.23 13.20
C ARG A 179 -5.14 10.01 12.78
N ALA A 180 -5.51 8.77 12.45
CA ALA A 180 -6.88 8.43 12.08
C ALA A 180 -7.82 8.59 13.28
N LEU A 181 -7.43 8.09 14.46
CA LEU A 181 -8.18 8.27 15.71
C LEU A 181 -8.38 9.75 16.05
N PHE A 182 -7.31 10.55 16.00
CA PHE A 182 -7.39 11.99 16.32
C PHE A 182 -8.31 12.77 15.37
N LYS A 183 -8.42 12.32 14.11
CA LYS A 183 -9.33 12.91 13.11
C LYS A 183 -10.77 12.46 13.29
N SER A 184 -10.97 11.23 13.76
CA SER A 184 -12.29 10.65 14.02
C SER A 184 -12.94 11.29 15.24
N LYS A 185 -14.27 11.28 15.26
CA LYS A 185 -15.06 11.69 16.45
C LYS A 185 -14.87 10.74 17.63
N MET A 186 -14.53 9.48 17.37
CA MET A 186 -14.36 8.43 18.38
C MET A 186 -13.06 8.56 19.18
N GLY A 187 -12.04 9.20 18.62
CA GLY A 187 -10.76 9.41 19.29
C GLY A 187 -10.67 10.72 20.08
N LYS A 188 -11.75 11.50 20.13
CA LYS A 188 -11.91 12.71 20.94
C LYS A 188 -12.76 12.40 22.16
#